data_AF-A0A6B0GXU0-F1
#
_entry.id   AF-A0A6B0GXU0-F1
#
_cell.length_a   1.000
_cell.length_b   1.000
_cell.length_c   1.000
_cell.angle_alpha   90.00
_cell.angle_beta   90.00
_cell.angle_gamma   90.00
#
_symmetry.space_group_name_H-M   'P 1'
#
loop_
_entity.id
_entity.type
_entity.pdbx_description
1 polymer ?
#
loop_
_entity_poly.entity_id
_entity_poly.type
_entity_poly.pdbx_seq_one_letter_code
_entity_poly.pdbx_strand_id
1 'polypeptide(L)'
;MIEDINRDVFVRIQTDLLVVGDSIMTDRHHASNGNYEDDDPQNQIGGIIPAFPLSGWLRHGMEEVVHKYDGTACHPGEASANFMKSDVYERDLDDGYHEKGACTDNPKEDDGCVVFDLFGGFGGVPGKVMRRPIKFNPVRSSVDYTRGQAEGHYRRLNRNIVSRNREDNREPLRNAEVDAVANLDGCWHLSFRETKPEFIGLLAESIDFLDLHKTDFMHQLGGARNFGAGIVDCHLINPLYEERELKRVFDRGKGNTNKMDEKDDQWAEEYRPAFVEALEERIGEGP
;
A
#
# COMPACT_ATOMS: atom_id res chain seq x y z
N MET A 1 11.74 16.70 -16.59
CA MET A 1 11.38 16.32 -15.21
C MET A 1 10.59 15.02 -15.22
N ILE A 2 9.37 14.98 -15.75
CA ILE A 2 8.61 13.72 -15.79
C ILE A 2 9.28 12.66 -16.69
N GLU A 3 10.03 13.09 -17.70
CA GLU A 3 10.81 12.22 -18.60
C GLU A 3 11.98 11.51 -17.90
N ASP A 4 12.44 12.05 -16.77
CA ASP A 4 13.53 11.48 -15.97
C ASP A 4 13.01 10.43 -14.98
N ILE A 5 11.69 10.36 -14.78
CA ILE A 5 11.02 9.43 -13.88
C ILE A 5 10.70 8.14 -14.62
N ASN A 6 11.16 7.01 -14.07
CA ASN A 6 10.80 5.71 -14.61
C ASN A 6 9.29 5.44 -14.42
N ARG A 7 8.68 4.73 -15.37
CA ARG A 7 7.32 4.20 -15.23
C ARG A 7 7.18 3.29 -14.02
N ASP A 8 8.26 2.58 -13.69
CA ASP A 8 8.35 1.72 -12.52
C ASP A 8 8.84 2.53 -11.31
N VAL A 9 8.02 2.61 -10.27
CA VAL A 9 8.37 3.23 -8.98
C VAL A 9 8.23 2.21 -7.86
N PHE A 10 8.97 2.43 -6.79
CA PHE A 10 9.16 1.45 -5.74
C PHE A 10 8.88 2.06 -4.39
N VAL A 11 8.05 1.39 -3.59
CA VAL A 11 7.78 1.77 -2.20
C VAL A 11 8.44 0.72 -1.32
N ARG A 12 9.33 1.13 -0.42
CA ARG A 12 9.82 0.22 0.61
C ARG A 12 8.74 0.06 1.66
N ILE A 13 8.51 -1.18 2.07
CA ILE A 13 7.54 -1.56 3.09
C ILE A 13 8.27 -2.36 4.15
N GLN A 14 8.13 -1.95 5.39
CA GLN A 14 8.70 -2.63 6.56
C GLN A 14 7.62 -2.85 7.61
N THR A 15 7.60 -4.03 8.21
CA THR A 15 6.70 -4.30 9.33
C THR A 15 7.25 -5.42 10.19
N ASP A 16 7.25 -5.20 11.51
CA ASP A 16 7.66 -6.21 12.48
C ASP A 16 6.72 -7.42 12.45
N LEU A 17 5.44 -7.17 12.24
CA LEU A 17 4.42 -8.21 12.26
C LEU A 17 3.20 -7.85 11.40
N LEU A 18 3.01 -8.63 10.35
CA LEU A 18 1.85 -8.57 9.48
C LEU A 18 1.01 -9.83 9.65
N VAL A 19 -0.19 -9.70 10.20
CA VAL A 19 -1.09 -10.84 10.42
C VAL A 19 -1.60 -11.39 9.09
N VAL A 20 -1.40 -12.69 8.88
CA VAL A 20 -1.89 -13.45 7.73
C VAL A 20 -3.38 -13.73 8.00
N GLY A 21 -4.21 -12.72 7.79
CA GLY A 21 -5.66 -12.92 7.64
C GLY A 21 -5.97 -13.48 6.23
N ASP A 22 -7.20 -13.28 5.74
CA ASP A 22 -7.63 -13.67 4.39
C ASP A 22 -6.88 -12.96 3.23
N SER A 23 -5.88 -12.15 3.58
CA SER A 23 -5.20 -11.22 2.70
C SER A 23 -3.73 -11.55 2.49
N ILE A 24 -3.21 -12.69 2.95
CA ILE A 24 -1.84 -13.13 2.63
C ILE A 24 -1.87 -14.62 2.30
N MET A 25 -1.30 -14.97 1.16
CA MET A 25 -1.17 -16.37 0.74
C MET A 25 0.19 -16.88 1.13
N THR A 26 0.28 -17.99 1.85
CA THR A 26 1.55 -18.58 2.27
C THR A 26 1.78 -19.90 1.55
N ASP A 27 3.04 -20.24 1.30
CA ASP A 27 3.42 -21.52 0.69
C ASP A 27 3.23 -22.70 1.65
N ARG A 28 2.75 -22.46 2.88
CA ARG A 28 2.51 -23.49 3.92
C ARG A 28 1.72 -24.68 3.41
N HIS A 29 0.65 -24.43 2.63
CA HIS A 29 -0.19 -25.49 2.09
C HIS A 29 0.52 -26.32 1.01
N HIS A 30 1.49 -25.74 0.29
CA HIS A 30 2.26 -26.41 -0.77
C HIS A 30 3.54 -27.08 -0.25
N ALA A 31 4.10 -26.62 0.87
CA ALA A 31 5.27 -27.23 1.53
C ALA A 31 4.93 -28.50 2.32
N SER A 32 3.64 -28.86 2.42
CA SER A 32 3.16 -29.96 3.25
C SER A 32 3.14 -31.30 2.51
N ASN A 33 4.29 -31.98 2.49
CA ASN A 33 4.32 -33.45 2.46
C ASN A 33 5.50 -33.99 3.30
N GLY A 34 5.67 -33.45 4.53
CA GLY A 34 6.47 -34.08 5.58
C GLY A 34 7.57 -33.25 6.27
N ASN A 35 7.85 -32.00 5.83
CA ASN A 35 9.01 -31.21 6.31
C ASN A 35 8.63 -29.93 7.06
N TYR A 36 7.46 -29.88 7.68
CA TYR A 36 6.98 -28.68 8.38
C TYR A 36 6.77 -28.98 9.87
N GLU A 37 7.55 -28.33 10.72
CA GLU A 37 7.31 -28.25 12.16
C GLU A 37 6.94 -26.80 12.51
N ASP A 38 5.82 -26.59 13.19
CA ASP A 38 5.24 -25.25 13.46
C ASP A 38 6.23 -24.30 14.15
N ASP A 39 7.17 -24.84 14.91
CA ASP A 39 8.18 -24.16 15.70
C ASP A 39 9.60 -24.21 15.11
N ASP A 40 9.81 -24.79 13.92
CA ASP A 40 11.13 -24.82 13.28
C ASP A 40 11.57 -23.39 12.88
N PRO A 41 12.63 -22.84 13.51
CA PRO A 41 13.14 -21.53 13.15
C PRO A 41 13.72 -21.47 11.72
N GLN A 42 13.99 -22.62 11.09
CA GLN A 42 14.50 -22.74 9.72
C GLN A 42 13.41 -22.89 8.66
N ASN A 43 12.13 -22.82 9.04
CA ASN A 43 11.02 -22.87 8.08
C ASN A 43 11.21 -21.84 6.95
N GLN A 44 11.41 -22.34 5.73
CA GLN A 44 11.61 -21.51 4.53
C GLN A 44 10.28 -21.20 3.83
N ILE A 45 9.24 -20.90 4.61
CA ILE A 45 7.91 -20.61 4.09
C ILE A 45 7.89 -19.19 3.52
N GLY A 46 7.84 -19.11 2.20
CA GLY A 46 7.54 -17.90 1.47
C GLY A 46 6.03 -17.68 1.30
N GLY A 47 5.69 -16.67 0.52
CA GLY A 47 4.31 -16.38 0.19
C GLY A 47 4.14 -15.08 -0.59
N ILE A 48 2.90 -14.60 -0.62
CA ILE A 48 2.47 -13.45 -1.40
C ILE A 48 1.54 -12.58 -0.56
N ILE A 49 1.87 -11.28 -0.45
CA ILE A 49 0.93 -10.23 -0.08
C ILE A 49 0.22 -9.80 -1.38
N PRO A 50 -1.07 -10.12 -1.56
CA PRO A 50 -1.82 -9.87 -2.78
C PRO A 50 -1.94 -8.37 -3.06
N ALA A 51 -2.10 -8.03 -4.34
CA ALA A 51 -2.24 -6.66 -4.78
C ALA A 51 -3.52 -5.97 -4.25
N PHE A 52 -4.58 -6.73 -3.97
CA PHE A 52 -5.87 -6.18 -3.56
C PHE A 52 -5.82 -5.41 -2.21
N PRO A 53 -5.35 -5.98 -1.09
CA PRO A 53 -5.23 -5.25 0.17
C PRO A 53 -4.26 -4.07 0.06
N LEU A 54 -3.12 -4.24 -0.63
CA LEU A 54 -2.16 -3.16 -0.88
C LEU A 54 -2.78 -2.00 -1.68
N SER A 55 -3.59 -2.35 -2.68
CA SER A 55 -4.29 -1.37 -3.50
C SER A 55 -5.35 -0.60 -2.71
N GLY A 56 -6.10 -1.27 -1.83
CA GLY A 56 -7.09 -0.61 -0.99
C GLY A 56 -6.43 0.35 0.00
N TRP A 57 -5.33 -0.10 0.61
CA TRP A 57 -4.53 0.71 1.53
C TRP A 57 -3.94 1.95 0.86
N LEU A 58 -3.30 1.81 -0.30
CA LEU A 58 -2.78 2.95 -1.05
C LEU A 58 -3.89 3.90 -1.50
N ARG A 59 -5.01 3.37 -2.00
CA ARG A 59 -6.15 4.19 -2.42
C ARG A 59 -6.66 5.03 -1.26
N HIS A 60 -6.80 4.43 -0.08
CA HIS A 60 -7.24 5.16 1.10
C HIS A 60 -6.28 6.31 1.45
N GLY A 61 -4.96 6.09 1.43
CA GLY A 61 -3.99 7.17 1.62
C GLY A 61 -4.08 8.28 0.56
N MET A 62 -4.34 7.92 -0.69
CA MET A 62 -4.54 8.87 -1.78
C MET A 62 -5.81 9.70 -1.62
N GLU A 63 -6.90 9.11 -1.12
CA GLU A 63 -8.15 9.82 -0.84
C GLU A 63 -7.98 10.84 0.28
N GLU A 64 -7.32 10.46 1.37
CA GLU A 64 -7.01 11.37 2.49
C GLU A 64 -6.17 12.56 2.05
N VAL A 65 -5.19 12.32 1.17
CA VAL A 65 -4.40 13.41 0.57
C VAL A 65 -5.28 14.33 -0.28
N VAL A 66 -6.12 13.78 -1.16
CA VAL A 66 -7.03 14.60 -1.98
C VAL A 66 -7.94 15.47 -1.10
N HIS A 67 -8.50 14.92 -0.03
CA HIS A 67 -9.32 15.68 0.92
C HIS A 67 -8.52 16.77 1.64
N LYS A 68 -7.24 16.51 1.99
CA LYS A 68 -6.35 17.50 2.61
C LYS A 68 -6.07 18.72 1.71
N TYR A 69 -6.13 18.53 0.39
CA TYR A 69 -6.04 19.60 -0.61
C TYR A 69 -7.42 20.17 -0.99
N ASP A 70 -8.43 20.02 -0.13
CA ASP A 70 -9.81 20.48 -0.32
C ASP A 70 -10.49 19.92 -1.59
N GLY A 71 -9.97 18.82 -2.14
CA GLY A 71 -10.55 18.08 -3.24
C GLY A 71 -11.60 17.07 -2.81
N THR A 72 -12.29 16.48 -3.80
CA THR A 72 -13.19 15.34 -3.55
C THR A 72 -12.72 14.08 -4.26
N ALA A 73 -12.87 12.93 -3.60
CA ALA A 73 -12.46 11.64 -4.17
C ALA A 73 -13.65 10.84 -4.71
N CYS A 74 -13.41 10.04 -5.74
CA CYS A 74 -14.44 9.17 -6.30
C CYS A 74 -14.80 8.06 -5.31
N HIS A 75 -16.09 7.91 -5.00
CA HIS A 75 -16.54 6.90 -4.05
C HIS A 75 -16.22 5.45 -4.51
N PRO A 76 -15.69 4.56 -3.65
CA PRO A 76 -15.36 3.17 -4.02
C PRO A 76 -16.56 2.33 -4.46
N GLY A 77 -17.67 2.49 -3.73
CA GLY A 77 -18.93 1.78 -3.95
C GLY A 77 -19.91 2.57 -4.82
N GLU A 78 -20.88 1.87 -5.41
CA GLU A 78 -22.03 2.49 -6.07
C GLU A 78 -23.10 2.84 -5.02
N ALA A 79 -23.98 3.81 -5.33
CA ALA A 79 -25.13 4.15 -4.47
C ALA A 79 -26.05 2.96 -4.17
N SER A 80 -26.12 2.00 -5.12
CA SER A 80 -26.91 0.78 -5.02
C SER A 80 -26.21 -0.35 -4.25
N ALA A 81 -24.98 -0.13 -3.77
CA ALA A 81 -24.21 -1.18 -3.10
C ALA A 81 -24.85 -1.56 -1.76
N ASN A 82 -24.92 -2.87 -1.48
CA ASN A 82 -25.42 -3.40 -0.22
C ASN A 82 -24.36 -3.23 0.89
N PHE A 83 -24.29 -2.05 1.49
CA PHE A 83 -23.44 -1.80 2.65
C PHE A 83 -23.99 -2.54 3.89
N MET A 84 -23.10 -3.07 4.73
CA MET A 84 -23.51 -3.80 5.94
C MET A 84 -24.12 -2.91 7.03
N LYS A 85 -23.88 -1.59 6.95
CA LYS A 85 -24.45 -0.58 7.85
C LYS A 85 -25.28 0.40 7.02
N SER A 86 -26.36 0.91 7.61
CA SER A 86 -27.11 2.01 7.02
C SER A 86 -26.24 3.27 6.94
N ASP A 87 -26.59 4.16 6.01
CA ASP A 87 -26.07 5.54 5.92
C ASP A 87 -24.55 5.65 5.65
N VAL A 88 -23.89 4.54 5.30
CA VAL A 88 -22.45 4.54 4.96
C VAL A 88 -22.19 5.37 3.72
N TYR A 89 -23.04 5.21 2.70
CA TYR A 89 -22.88 5.90 1.44
C TYR A 89 -23.04 7.41 1.61
N GLU A 90 -24.11 7.84 2.27
CA GLU A 90 -24.42 9.24 2.52
C GLU A 90 -23.35 9.90 3.40
N ARG A 91 -22.88 9.20 4.44
CA ARG A 91 -21.78 9.70 5.27
C ARG A 91 -20.50 9.87 4.46
N ASP A 92 -20.15 8.89 3.64
CA ASP A 92 -18.94 8.98 2.83
C ASP A 92 -19.05 10.17 1.85
N LEU A 93 -20.23 10.46 1.28
CA LEU A 93 -20.45 11.68 0.48
C LEU A 93 -20.23 12.98 1.29
N ASP A 94 -20.71 13.02 2.52
CA ASP A 94 -20.50 14.17 3.43
C ASP A 94 -19.02 14.30 3.87
N ASP A 95 -18.26 13.20 3.86
CA ASP A 95 -16.85 13.12 4.26
C ASP A 95 -15.86 13.38 3.09
N GLY A 96 -16.32 14.04 2.02
CA GLY A 96 -15.47 14.49 0.91
C GLY A 96 -15.47 13.60 -0.33
N TYR A 97 -16.29 12.55 -0.37
CA TYR A 97 -16.46 11.76 -1.58
C TYR A 97 -17.52 12.34 -2.52
N HIS A 98 -17.33 12.22 -3.83
CA HIS A 98 -18.39 12.43 -4.81
C HIS A 98 -18.93 11.10 -5.34
N GLU A 99 -20.15 11.11 -5.88
CA GLU A 99 -20.80 9.92 -6.42
C GLU A 99 -19.91 9.24 -7.48
N LYS A 100 -19.82 7.91 -7.41
CA LYS A 100 -18.99 7.14 -8.33
C LYS A 100 -19.41 7.38 -9.77
N GLY A 101 -18.49 7.94 -10.57
CA GLY A 101 -18.73 8.28 -11.97
C GLY A 101 -19.32 9.66 -12.22
N ALA A 102 -19.58 10.47 -11.19
CA ALA A 102 -19.98 11.87 -11.37
C ALA A 102 -18.84 12.77 -11.86
N CYS A 103 -17.59 12.32 -11.73
CA CYS A 103 -16.39 13.04 -12.16
C CYS A 103 -16.07 12.91 -13.66
N THR A 104 -16.99 12.43 -14.50
CA THR A 104 -16.78 12.44 -15.95
C THR A 104 -18.06 12.09 -16.69
N ASP A 105 -18.38 12.85 -17.74
CA ASP A 105 -19.51 12.54 -18.64
C ASP A 105 -19.14 11.44 -19.64
N ASN A 106 -17.86 11.28 -19.96
CA ASN A 106 -17.36 10.26 -20.87
C ASN A 106 -16.01 9.70 -20.38
N PRO A 107 -16.01 8.58 -19.62
CA PRO A 107 -14.81 7.96 -19.07
C PRO A 107 -13.71 7.61 -20.09
N LYS A 108 -14.02 7.59 -21.40
CA LYS A 108 -13.06 7.24 -22.46
C LYS A 108 -12.38 8.47 -23.08
N GLU A 109 -12.93 9.66 -22.87
CA GLU A 109 -12.45 10.91 -23.46
C GLU A 109 -11.98 11.92 -22.40
N ASP A 110 -12.40 11.74 -21.16
CA ASP A 110 -12.07 12.59 -20.03
C ASP A 110 -11.51 11.74 -18.87
N ASP A 111 -10.47 12.29 -18.25
CA ASP A 111 -9.70 11.67 -17.18
C ASP A 111 -10.43 11.73 -15.82
N GLY A 112 -11.38 12.67 -15.67
CA GLY A 112 -12.11 12.91 -14.43
C GLY A 112 -11.22 13.19 -13.22
N CYS A 113 -11.71 12.92 -12.01
CA CYS A 113 -10.90 13.12 -10.81
C CYS A 113 -9.62 12.25 -10.80
N VAL A 114 -8.54 12.73 -10.17
CA VAL A 114 -7.23 12.04 -10.14
C VAL A 114 -7.28 10.61 -9.58
N VAL A 115 -8.18 10.34 -8.63
CA VAL A 115 -8.37 8.99 -8.06
C VAL A 115 -8.97 8.04 -9.10
N PHE A 116 -9.94 8.49 -9.88
CA PHE A 116 -10.49 7.70 -10.98
C PHE A 116 -9.45 7.47 -12.06
N ASP A 117 -8.69 8.50 -12.44
CA ASP A 117 -7.68 8.37 -13.48
C ASP A 117 -6.61 7.28 -13.12
N LEU A 118 -6.19 7.27 -11.86
CA LEU A 118 -5.24 6.30 -11.34
C LEU A 118 -5.80 4.88 -11.21
N PHE A 119 -6.97 4.72 -10.58
CA PHE A 119 -7.48 3.40 -10.21
C PHE A 119 -8.45 2.80 -11.24
N GLY A 120 -9.09 3.64 -12.04
CA GLY A 120 -10.18 3.28 -12.95
C GLY A 120 -11.34 2.63 -12.20
N GLY A 121 -11.99 1.66 -12.85
CA GLY A 121 -12.92 0.75 -12.17
C GLY A 121 -14.41 0.99 -12.43
N PHE A 122 -14.76 1.92 -13.31
CA PHE A 122 -16.08 2.00 -13.92
C PHE A 122 -15.97 2.40 -15.40
N GLY A 123 -17.05 2.23 -16.18
CA GLY A 123 -17.06 2.49 -17.62
C GLY A 123 -16.18 1.56 -18.48
N GLY A 124 -15.63 0.49 -17.88
CA GLY A 124 -14.66 -0.41 -18.55
C GLY A 124 -13.28 0.22 -18.73
N VAL A 125 -13.00 1.33 -18.06
CA VAL A 125 -11.73 2.04 -18.14
C VAL A 125 -10.77 1.49 -17.09
N PRO A 126 -9.60 0.96 -17.51
CA PRO A 126 -8.66 0.42 -16.56
C PRO A 126 -7.77 1.53 -16.02
N GLY A 127 -7.48 1.52 -14.72
CA GLY A 127 -6.63 2.52 -14.08
C GLY A 127 -5.21 2.61 -14.67
N LYS A 128 -4.60 3.78 -14.54
CA LYS A 128 -3.25 4.09 -15.03
C LYS A 128 -2.13 3.57 -14.11
N VAL A 129 -2.40 3.18 -12.86
CA VAL A 129 -1.41 2.53 -11.98
C VAL A 129 -1.64 1.02 -11.82
N MET A 130 -0.60 0.24 -12.10
CA MET A 130 -0.55 -1.20 -11.85
C MET A 130 0.13 -1.47 -10.50
N ARG A 131 -0.59 -2.13 -9.60
CA ARG A 131 -0.12 -2.51 -8.28
C ARG A 131 0.27 -3.98 -8.28
N ARG A 132 1.55 -4.31 -8.18
CA ARG A 132 1.99 -5.72 -8.15
C ARG A 132 1.83 -6.30 -6.75
N PRO A 133 1.55 -7.61 -6.61
CA PRO A 133 1.65 -8.27 -5.31
C PRO A 133 3.11 -8.29 -4.84
N ILE A 134 3.33 -8.39 -3.54
CA ILE A 134 4.67 -8.55 -2.96
C ILE A 134 4.90 -10.01 -2.68
N LYS A 135 5.89 -10.61 -3.34
CA LYS A 135 6.34 -11.96 -2.98
C LYS A 135 7.37 -11.86 -1.87
N PHE A 136 7.18 -12.60 -0.78
CA PHE A 136 8.15 -12.64 0.32
C PHE A 136 8.84 -14.00 0.42
N ASN A 137 10.10 -13.98 0.89
CA ASN A 137 10.91 -15.16 1.13
C ASN A 137 11.76 -14.96 2.40
N PRO A 138 11.86 -15.94 3.31
CA PRO A 138 12.74 -15.83 4.48
C PRO A 138 14.23 -15.89 4.12
N VAL A 139 14.59 -16.40 2.94
CA VAL A 139 15.98 -16.48 2.46
C VAL A 139 16.31 -15.21 1.68
N ARG A 140 16.97 -14.25 2.34
CA ARG A 140 17.34 -12.95 1.77
C ARG A 140 18.09 -13.03 0.43
N SER A 141 18.98 -14.01 0.23
CA SER A 141 19.71 -14.19 -1.03
C SER A 141 18.81 -14.57 -2.22
N SER A 142 17.56 -14.98 -1.95
CA SER A 142 16.55 -15.31 -2.96
C SER A 142 15.57 -14.16 -3.22
N VAL A 143 15.74 -13.01 -2.55
CA VAL A 143 14.86 -11.84 -2.68
C VAL A 143 15.35 -10.93 -3.80
N ASP A 144 14.50 -10.69 -4.79
CA ASP A 144 14.74 -9.73 -5.87
C ASP A 144 13.90 -8.47 -5.70
N TYR A 145 14.48 -7.45 -5.06
CA TYR A 145 13.80 -6.17 -4.79
C TYR A 145 13.40 -5.41 -6.06
N THR A 146 14.08 -5.64 -7.19
CA THR A 146 13.73 -5.02 -8.48
C THR A 146 12.42 -5.56 -9.07
N ARG A 147 11.94 -6.68 -8.52
CA ARG A 147 10.68 -7.34 -8.90
C ARG A 147 9.60 -7.23 -7.83
N GLY A 148 9.73 -6.30 -6.90
CA GLY A 148 8.75 -6.08 -5.84
C GLY A 148 8.70 -7.24 -4.85
N GLN A 149 9.86 -7.72 -4.39
CA GLN A 149 9.95 -8.79 -3.40
C GLN A 149 10.39 -8.27 -2.03
N ALA A 150 10.14 -9.08 -1.01
CA ALA A 150 10.48 -8.81 0.37
C ALA A 150 11.21 -9.99 1.04
N GLU A 151 12.11 -9.66 1.97
CA GLU A 151 12.46 -10.58 3.04
C GLU A 151 11.28 -10.65 4.01
N GLY A 152 10.91 -11.84 4.46
CA GLY A 152 9.81 -11.99 5.42
C GLY A 152 9.75 -13.40 5.99
N HIS A 153 9.43 -13.49 7.28
CA HIS A 153 9.50 -14.74 8.04
C HIS A 153 8.12 -15.17 8.49
N TYR A 154 7.60 -16.23 7.92
CA TYR A 154 6.37 -16.83 8.40
C TYR A 154 6.50 -17.28 9.86
N ARG A 155 5.49 -16.98 10.69
CA ARG A 155 5.39 -17.38 12.09
C ARG A 155 3.95 -17.75 12.43
N ARG A 156 3.78 -18.70 13.35
CA ARG A 156 2.50 -18.99 13.98
C ARG A 156 2.53 -18.46 15.42
N LEU A 157 1.66 -17.50 15.72
CA LEU A 157 1.63 -16.83 17.01
C LEU A 157 0.47 -17.32 17.87
N ASN A 158 0.73 -17.58 19.15
CA ASN A 158 -0.32 -17.81 20.13
C ASN A 158 -0.93 -16.49 20.59
N ARG A 159 -2.25 -16.38 20.54
CA ARG A 159 -3.01 -15.20 20.94
C ARG A 159 -4.16 -15.58 21.87
N ASN A 160 -4.14 -15.04 23.07
CA ASN A 160 -5.28 -15.10 23.97
C ASN A 160 -6.37 -14.13 23.50
N ILE A 161 -7.53 -14.67 23.15
CA ILE A 161 -8.73 -13.88 22.92
C ILE A 161 -9.35 -13.61 24.29
N VAL A 162 -9.40 -12.34 24.66
CA VAL A 162 -9.90 -11.87 25.96
C VAL A 162 -11.30 -11.26 25.82
N SER A 163 -12.07 -11.26 26.91
CA SER A 163 -13.33 -10.53 26.95
C SER A 163 -13.11 -9.04 26.70
N ARG A 164 -14.04 -8.43 25.95
CA ARG A 164 -14.09 -6.97 25.72
C ARG A 164 -14.95 -6.26 26.76
N ASN A 165 -15.71 -6.98 27.59
CA ASN A 165 -16.49 -6.38 28.65
C ASN A 165 -15.56 -5.90 29.77
N ARG A 166 -15.85 -4.72 30.30
CA ARG A 166 -15.04 -4.12 31.36
C ARG A 166 -15.09 -4.95 32.66
N GLU A 167 -16.23 -5.56 32.95
CA GLU A 167 -16.51 -6.35 34.17
C GLU A 167 -15.69 -7.64 34.22
N ASP A 168 -15.38 -8.21 33.05
CA ASP A 168 -14.66 -9.47 32.92
C ASP A 168 -13.13 -9.31 33.03
N ASN A 169 -12.62 -8.10 33.34
CA ASN A 169 -11.19 -7.81 33.55
C ASN A 169 -10.23 -8.36 32.48
N ARG A 170 -10.68 -8.46 31.22
CA ARG A 170 -9.94 -9.08 30.09
C ARG A 170 -9.54 -10.54 30.37
N GLU A 171 -10.36 -11.30 31.09
CA GLU A 171 -10.16 -12.73 31.25
C GLU A 171 -10.04 -13.43 29.88
N PRO A 172 -9.07 -14.36 29.70
CA PRO A 172 -8.94 -15.14 28.48
C PRO A 172 -10.16 -16.04 28.25
N LEU A 173 -10.85 -15.83 27.13
CA LEU A 173 -11.98 -16.65 26.69
C LEU A 173 -11.50 -17.90 25.95
N ARG A 174 -10.45 -17.78 25.14
CA ARG A 174 -9.80 -18.89 24.43
C ARG A 174 -8.39 -18.51 23.98
N ASN A 175 -7.54 -19.51 23.77
CA ASN A 175 -6.29 -19.35 23.03
C ASN A 175 -6.55 -19.66 21.54
N ALA A 176 -5.99 -18.85 20.65
CA ALA A 176 -6.07 -19.03 19.20
C ALA A 176 -4.68 -18.86 18.59
N GLU A 177 -4.38 -19.67 17.59
CA GLU A 177 -3.15 -19.54 16.82
C GLU A 177 -3.43 -18.68 15.58
N VAL A 178 -2.54 -17.72 15.31
CA VAL A 178 -2.67 -16.77 14.21
C VAL A 178 -1.40 -16.83 13.38
N ASP A 179 -1.56 -17.04 12.09
CA ASP A 179 -0.45 -17.00 11.15
C ASP A 179 -0.05 -15.53 10.92
N ALA A 180 1.25 -15.27 10.80
CA ALA A 180 1.79 -13.94 10.59
C ALA A 180 3.08 -13.99 9.76
N VAL A 181 3.39 -12.88 9.10
CA VAL A 181 4.71 -12.62 8.50
C VAL A 181 5.43 -11.63 9.40
N ALA A 182 6.51 -12.08 10.01
CA ALA A 182 7.36 -11.27 10.87
C ALA A 182 8.56 -10.71 10.10
N ASN A 183 9.09 -9.57 10.57
CA ASN A 183 10.29 -8.92 10.04
C ASN A 183 10.23 -8.75 8.51
N LEU A 184 9.10 -8.28 8.00
CA LEU A 184 8.96 -7.99 6.58
C LEU A 184 9.81 -6.75 6.27
N ASP A 185 10.72 -6.85 5.32
CA ASP A 185 11.47 -5.72 4.76
C ASP A 185 11.59 -5.95 3.25
N GLY A 186 10.97 -5.08 2.48
CA GLY A 186 10.88 -5.32 1.06
C GLY A 186 10.46 -4.15 0.23
N CYS A 187 10.32 -4.46 -1.05
CA CYS A 187 10.00 -3.53 -2.09
C CYS A 187 8.61 -3.84 -2.64
N TRP A 188 7.74 -2.85 -2.73
CA TRP A 188 6.49 -2.90 -3.44
C TRP A 188 6.64 -2.20 -4.79
N HIS A 189 6.40 -2.96 -5.87
CA HIS A 189 6.57 -2.47 -7.23
C HIS A 189 5.25 -1.94 -7.80
N LEU A 190 5.23 -0.63 -8.08
CA LEU A 190 4.17 0.08 -8.78
C LEU A 190 4.63 0.42 -10.19
N SER A 191 3.72 0.34 -11.16
CA SER A 191 4.05 0.61 -12.56
C SER A 191 2.96 1.46 -13.21
N PHE A 192 3.33 2.65 -13.69
CA PHE A 192 2.44 3.55 -14.39
C PHE A 192 2.35 3.19 -15.87
N ARG A 193 1.13 3.03 -16.38
CA ARG A 193 0.87 2.88 -17.82
C ARG A 193 1.13 4.18 -18.56
N GLU A 194 0.83 5.28 -17.90
CA GLU A 194 1.10 6.65 -18.28
C GLU A 194 1.61 7.37 -17.03
N THR A 195 2.78 7.98 -17.13
CA THR A 195 3.38 8.74 -16.03
C THR A 195 3.00 10.20 -16.20
N LYS A 196 2.35 10.78 -15.19
CA LYS A 196 2.03 12.21 -15.12
C LYS A 196 2.56 12.81 -13.80
N PRO A 197 2.96 14.09 -13.77
CA PRO A 197 3.46 14.75 -12.56
C PRO A 197 2.55 14.59 -11.34
N GLU A 198 1.26 14.85 -11.49
CA GLU A 198 0.24 14.77 -10.44
C GLU A 198 0.10 13.36 -9.85
N PHE A 199 0.35 12.32 -10.64
CA PHE A 199 0.31 10.93 -10.15
C PHE A 199 1.48 10.63 -9.23
N ILE A 200 2.66 11.15 -9.57
CA ILE A 200 3.86 11.00 -8.76
C ILE A 200 3.74 11.85 -7.49
N GLY A 201 3.23 13.09 -7.62
CA GLY A 201 2.93 13.97 -6.49
C GLY A 201 1.97 13.32 -5.50
N LEU A 202 0.85 12.78 -6.00
CA LEU A 202 -0.13 12.10 -5.17
C LEU A 202 0.45 10.85 -4.51
N LEU A 203 1.20 10.04 -5.24
CA LEU A 203 1.87 8.87 -4.66
C LEU A 203 2.83 9.28 -3.53
N ALA A 204 3.67 10.28 -3.74
CA ALA A 204 4.65 10.73 -2.74
C ALA A 204 3.95 11.22 -1.46
N GLU A 205 2.97 12.12 -1.59
CA GLU A 205 2.19 12.63 -0.46
C GLU A 205 1.42 11.52 0.26
N SER A 206 0.91 10.54 -0.48
CA SER A 206 0.14 9.43 0.09
C SER A 206 1.01 8.47 0.88
N ILE A 207 2.22 8.18 0.41
CA ILE A 207 3.15 7.33 1.15
C ILE A 207 3.62 8.02 2.43
N ASP A 208 3.89 9.33 2.38
CA ASP A 208 4.22 10.11 3.57
C ASP A 208 3.04 10.16 4.56
N PHE A 209 1.81 10.33 4.07
CA PHE A 209 0.60 10.26 4.89
C PHE A 209 0.47 8.89 5.56
N LEU A 210 0.59 7.80 4.81
CA LEU A 210 0.44 6.44 5.34
C LEU A 210 1.53 6.09 6.36
N ASP A 211 2.78 6.53 6.14
CA ASP A 211 3.85 6.34 7.13
C ASP A 211 3.61 7.16 8.41
N LEU A 212 3.16 8.41 8.27
CA LEU A 212 2.83 9.27 9.40
C LEU A 212 1.70 8.69 10.26
N HIS A 213 0.71 8.05 9.64
CA HIS A 213 -0.47 7.48 10.30
C HIS A 213 -0.41 5.96 10.49
N LYS A 214 0.78 5.35 10.39
CA LYS A 214 0.95 3.88 10.46
C LYS A 214 0.44 3.21 11.73
N THR A 215 0.32 3.96 12.83
CA THR A 215 -0.24 3.46 14.09
C THR A 215 -1.75 3.59 14.19
N ASP A 216 -2.37 4.38 13.31
CA ASP A 216 -3.78 4.67 13.35
C ASP A 216 -4.55 3.52 12.73
N PHE A 217 -5.48 2.95 13.50
CA PHE A 217 -6.19 1.73 13.14
C PHE A 217 -6.82 1.78 11.74
N MET A 218 -7.31 2.94 11.32
CA MET A 218 -7.94 3.15 10.01
C MET A 218 -6.95 3.04 8.84
N HIS A 219 -5.68 3.37 9.06
CA HIS A 219 -4.65 3.44 8.03
C HIS A 219 -3.67 2.26 8.07
N GLN A 220 -3.89 1.27 8.94
CA GLN A 220 -3.10 0.05 8.96
C GLN A 220 -3.42 -0.85 7.75
N LEU A 221 -2.41 -1.52 7.20
CA LEU A 221 -2.57 -2.40 6.04
C LEU A 221 -3.46 -3.61 6.38
N GLY A 222 -4.58 -3.77 5.65
CA GLY A 222 -5.55 -4.87 5.84
C GLY A 222 -6.96 -4.42 6.28
N GLY A 223 -7.17 -3.11 6.45
CA GLY A 223 -8.32 -2.48 7.10
C GLY A 223 -9.73 -2.65 6.50
N ALA A 224 -9.92 -3.32 5.37
CA ALA A 224 -11.28 -3.49 4.82
C ALA A 224 -12.06 -4.66 5.44
N ARG A 225 -11.37 -5.72 5.91
CA ARG A 225 -12.03 -6.97 6.39
C ARG A 225 -11.31 -7.72 7.50
N ASN A 226 -10.09 -7.35 7.88
CA ASN A 226 -9.30 -8.13 8.83
C ASN A 226 -9.05 -7.38 10.14
N PHE A 227 -9.48 -7.98 11.25
CA PHE A 227 -8.95 -7.69 12.58
C PHE A 227 -7.49 -8.20 12.65
N GLY A 228 -6.58 -7.46 12.03
CA GLY A 228 -5.17 -7.83 11.92
C GLY A 228 -4.53 -6.98 10.85
N ALA A 229 -4.26 -5.74 11.21
CA ALA A 229 -3.65 -4.78 10.32
C ALA A 229 -2.19 -4.55 10.77
N GLY A 230 -1.28 -4.49 9.80
CA GLY A 230 0.14 -4.30 10.08
C GLY A 230 0.42 -2.81 10.28
N ILE A 231 1.11 -2.46 11.37
CA ILE A 231 1.84 -1.20 11.43
C ILE A 231 2.95 -1.35 10.39
N VAL A 232 2.88 -0.52 9.36
CA VAL A 232 3.77 -0.54 8.21
C VAL A 232 4.53 0.76 8.19
N ASP A 233 5.85 0.68 8.33
CA ASP A 233 6.71 1.78 7.91
C ASP A 233 6.84 1.72 6.39
N CYS A 234 6.62 2.85 5.73
CA CYS A 234 6.74 2.92 4.28
C CYS A 234 7.42 4.19 3.80
N HIS A 235 8.15 4.08 2.69
CA HIS A 235 8.71 5.24 2.02
C HIS A 235 8.78 5.02 0.52
N LEU A 236 8.55 6.09 -0.24
CA LEU A 236 8.80 6.10 -1.67
C LEU A 236 10.32 6.07 -1.86
N ILE A 237 10.84 5.00 -2.47
CA ILE A 237 12.23 4.97 -2.90
C ILE A 237 12.37 5.98 -4.03
N ASN A 238 13.38 6.85 -3.93
CA ASN A 238 13.59 7.97 -4.85
C ASN A 238 13.39 7.53 -6.31
N PRO A 239 12.37 8.06 -7.01
CA PRO A 239 12.07 7.66 -8.39
C PRO A 239 13.18 7.95 -9.41
N LEU A 240 14.17 8.77 -9.06
CA LEU A 240 15.36 9.05 -9.87
C LEU A 240 16.42 7.94 -9.77
N TYR A 241 16.25 6.98 -8.87
CA TYR A 241 17.19 5.89 -8.70
C TYR A 241 17.15 4.89 -9.86
N GLU A 242 18.33 4.53 -10.34
CA GLU A 242 18.55 3.44 -11.28
C GLU A 242 18.50 2.09 -10.55
N GLU A 243 18.34 0.99 -11.28
CA GLU A 243 18.21 -0.37 -10.71
C GLU A 243 19.37 -0.72 -9.73
N ARG A 244 20.59 -0.25 -10.02
CA ARG A 244 21.75 -0.46 -9.14
C ARG A 244 21.65 0.29 -7.82
N GLU A 245 21.04 1.47 -7.82
CA GLU A 245 20.82 2.32 -6.63
C GLU A 245 19.67 1.71 -5.82
N LEU A 246 18.60 1.24 -6.47
CA LEU A 246 17.53 0.47 -5.85
C LEU A 246 18.07 -0.77 -5.10
N LYS A 247 18.93 -1.59 -5.74
CA LYS A 247 19.56 -2.74 -5.07
C LYS A 247 20.40 -2.33 -3.86
N ARG A 248 21.00 -1.14 -3.90
CA ARG A 248 21.85 -0.62 -2.84
C ARG A 248 21.05 -0.18 -1.62
N VAL A 249 19.83 0.33 -1.78
CA VAL A 249 18.90 0.66 -0.68
C VAL A 249 18.70 -0.53 0.26
N PHE A 250 18.66 -1.75 -0.29
CA PHE A 250 18.47 -2.98 0.48
C PHE A 250 19.78 -3.69 0.89
N ASP A 251 20.95 -3.11 0.59
CA ASP A 251 22.25 -3.63 0.98
C ASP A 251 22.70 -3.04 2.32
N ARG A 252 22.33 -3.71 3.43
CA ARG A 252 22.70 -3.32 4.81
C ARG A 252 24.19 -3.04 5.05
N GLY A 253 25.10 -3.50 4.18
CA GLY A 253 26.53 -3.24 4.29
C GLY A 253 26.98 -1.94 3.58
N LYS A 254 26.08 -1.23 2.91
CA LYS A 254 26.38 -0.07 2.08
C LYS A 254 25.47 1.11 2.46
N GLY A 255 26.07 2.27 2.66
CA GLY A 255 25.32 3.55 2.70
C GLY A 255 25.12 4.13 1.31
N ASN A 256 24.48 5.29 1.21
CA ASN A 256 24.34 6.02 -0.05
C ASN A 256 25.69 6.37 -0.69
N THR A 257 25.66 6.63 -1.99
CA THR A 257 26.79 7.24 -2.72
C THR A 257 26.51 8.72 -2.92
N ASN A 258 27.54 9.54 -3.14
CA ASN A 258 27.35 10.97 -3.44
C ASN A 258 26.34 11.23 -4.57
N LYS A 259 26.32 10.39 -5.63
CA LYS A 259 25.34 10.52 -6.71
C LYS A 259 23.89 10.24 -6.25
N MET A 260 23.70 9.35 -5.29
CA MET A 260 22.38 9.09 -4.70
C MET A 260 21.97 10.26 -3.83
N ASP A 261 22.88 10.81 -3.04
CA ASP A 261 22.62 11.99 -2.21
C ASP A 261 22.27 13.21 -3.10
N GLU A 262 22.99 13.44 -4.19
CA GLU A 262 22.66 14.47 -5.20
C GLU A 262 21.25 14.27 -5.79
N LYS A 263 20.84 13.03 -6.06
CA LYS A 263 19.48 12.71 -6.52
C LYS A 263 18.43 12.89 -5.44
N ASP A 264 18.78 12.66 -4.18
CA ASP A 264 17.89 12.86 -3.03
C ASP A 264 17.63 14.35 -2.83
N ASP A 265 18.68 15.17 -2.90
CA ASP A 265 18.58 16.63 -2.88
C ASP A 265 17.75 17.13 -4.08
N GLN A 266 18.06 16.67 -5.30
CA GLN A 266 17.31 17.03 -6.50
C GLN A 266 15.83 16.63 -6.42
N TRP A 267 15.54 15.44 -5.87
CA TRP A 267 14.18 14.98 -5.64
C TRP A 267 13.44 15.89 -4.66
N ALA A 268 14.07 16.21 -3.52
CA ALA A 268 13.46 17.00 -2.46
C ALA A 268 13.27 18.47 -2.82
N GLU A 269 14.22 19.08 -3.54
CA GLU A 269 14.26 20.51 -3.81
C GLU A 269 13.59 20.91 -5.13
N GLU A 270 13.61 20.03 -6.15
CA GLU A 270 13.12 20.37 -7.50
C GLU A 270 11.91 19.52 -7.91
N TYR A 271 12.06 18.19 -7.92
CA TYR A 271 11.07 17.30 -8.55
C TYR A 271 9.80 17.16 -7.71
N ARG A 272 9.94 16.83 -6.42
CA ARG A 272 8.78 16.63 -5.54
C ARG A 272 7.94 17.90 -5.45
N PRO A 273 8.48 19.11 -5.20
CA PRO A 273 7.67 20.33 -5.17
C PRO A 273 6.89 20.55 -6.47
N ALA A 274 7.53 20.40 -7.63
CA ALA A 274 6.85 20.58 -8.92
C ALA A 274 5.74 19.54 -9.17
N PHE A 275 5.91 18.31 -8.69
CA PHE A 275 4.89 17.26 -8.82
C PHE A 275 3.73 17.45 -7.85
N VAL A 276 3.98 18.00 -6.66
CA VAL A 276 2.94 18.40 -5.71
C VAL A 276 2.17 19.61 -6.23
N GLU A 277 2.83 20.60 -6.84
CA GLU A 277 2.17 21.73 -7.50
C GLU A 277 1.23 21.25 -8.62
N ALA A 278 1.69 20.33 -9.48
CA ALA A 278 0.83 19.73 -10.51
C ALA A 278 -0.36 18.94 -9.93
N LEU A 279 -0.18 18.31 -8.77
CA LEU A 279 -1.28 17.66 -8.05
C LEU A 279 -2.30 18.69 -7.55
N GLU A 280 -1.84 19.77 -6.92
CA GLU A 280 -2.70 20.85 -6.43
C GLU A 280 -3.52 21.47 -7.56
N GLU A 281 -2.88 21.77 -8.69
CA GLU A 281 -3.55 22.23 -9.90
C GLU A 281 -4.61 21.23 -10.36
N ARG A 282 -4.26 19.95 -10.45
CA ARG A 282 -5.20 18.90 -10.87
C ARG A 282 -6.39 18.74 -9.93
N ILE A 283 -6.19 18.89 -8.63
CA ILE A 283 -7.28 18.84 -7.65
C ILE A 283 -8.16 20.09 -7.76
N GLY A 284 -7.55 21.26 -7.97
CA GLY A 284 -8.23 22.54 -8.13
C GLY A 284 -9.10 22.65 -9.39
N GLU A 285 -8.81 21.87 -10.43
CA GLU A 285 -9.68 21.72 -11.60
C GLU A 285 -11.05 21.11 -11.26
N GLY A 286 -11.14 20.38 -10.14
CA GLY A 286 -12.34 19.70 -9.69
C GLY A 286 -12.52 18.30 -10.29
N PRO A 287 -13.58 17.59 -9.84
CA PRO A 287 -13.96 16.29 -10.40
C PRO A 287 -14.51 16.40 -11.82
#